data_AF-U9UM45-F1
#
_entry.id   AF-U9UM45-F1
#
_cell.length_a   1.000
_cell.length_b   1.000
_cell.length_c   1.000
_cell.angle_alpha   90.00
_cell.angle_beta   90.00
_cell.angle_gamma   90.00
#
_symmetry.space_group_name_H-M   'P 1'
#
loop_
_entity.id
_entity.type
_entity.pdbx_description
1 polymer ?
#
loop_
_entity_poly.entity_id
_entity_poly.type
_entity_poly.pdbx_seq_one_letter_code
_entity_poly.pdbx_strand_id
1 'polypeptide(L)'
;MLKKLTPVILLAAEVLNVKKNSVYGVKIKDAKWSPDDPLLIITTYVPDGKYGRNAPEAFGHFTFKNDKVYYRFLRDPHFFNDHHCEKKGPHEVNPYVSYHQYEKSQRPAKGTWVEIRLAIYWGCKIVGFPPGGPIDCCHKNVVYKSLVQ
;
A
#
# COMPACT_ATOMS: atom_id res chain seq x y z
N MET A 1 -20.99 45.53 36.76
CA MET A 1 -19.99 44.58 36.23
C MET A 1 -20.73 43.32 35.78
N LEU A 2 -21.03 43.19 34.48
CA LEU A 2 -21.61 41.96 33.92
C LEU A 2 -20.49 41.10 33.33
N LYS A 3 -20.31 39.89 33.87
CA LYS A 3 -19.45 38.84 33.29
C LYS A 3 -20.08 38.37 31.97
N LYS A 4 -19.46 38.69 30.84
CA LYS A 4 -19.79 38.07 29.55
C LYS A 4 -19.27 36.63 29.55
N LEU A 5 -20.19 35.68 29.52
CA LEU A 5 -19.92 34.28 29.22
C LEU A 5 -19.63 34.16 27.73
N THR A 6 -18.42 33.74 27.37
CA THR A 6 -18.01 33.43 26.00
C THR A 6 -18.67 32.11 25.58
N PRO A 7 -19.36 32.01 24.43
CA PRO A 7 -19.86 30.73 23.96
C PRO A 7 -18.70 29.90 23.40
N VAL A 8 -18.54 28.69 23.93
CA VAL A 8 -17.70 27.64 23.35
C VAL A 8 -18.33 27.25 22.02
N ILE A 9 -17.67 27.59 20.91
CA ILE A 9 -18.06 27.12 19.58
C ILE A 9 -17.72 25.63 19.51
N LEU A 10 -18.74 24.80 19.72
CA LEU A 10 -18.72 23.39 19.41
C LEU A 10 -18.73 23.27 17.87
N LEU A 11 -17.56 23.07 17.25
CA LEU A 11 -17.50 22.67 15.85
C LEU A 11 -18.01 21.23 15.75
N ALA A 12 -19.30 21.08 15.52
CA ALA A 12 -19.88 19.83 15.06
C ALA A 12 -19.33 19.55 13.65
N ALA A 13 -18.44 18.57 13.54
CA ALA A 13 -18.03 18.05 12.25
C ALA A 13 -19.24 17.32 11.65
N GLU A 14 -19.77 17.85 10.55
CA GLU A 14 -20.85 17.24 9.78
C GLU A 14 -20.44 15.84 9.31
N VAL A 15 -21.27 14.86 9.66
CA VAL A 15 -21.20 13.49 9.16
C VAL A 15 -21.60 13.49 7.69
N LEU A 16 -20.60 13.57 6.80
CA LEU A 16 -20.83 13.31 5.38
C LEU A 16 -21.09 11.82 5.18
N ASN A 17 -22.38 11.51 5.10
CA ASN A 17 -22.93 10.20 4.79
C ASN A 17 -22.69 9.87 3.30
N VAL A 18 -21.47 9.44 2.97
CA VAL A 18 -21.13 8.97 1.61
C VAL A 18 -21.29 7.45 1.57
N LYS A 19 -22.40 6.97 1.02
CA LYS A 19 -22.48 5.61 0.46
C LYS A 19 -21.53 5.50 -0.73
N LYS A 20 -20.26 5.22 -0.47
CA LYS A 20 -19.27 4.73 -1.45
C LYS A 20 -18.80 3.37 -0.96
N ASN A 21 -18.78 2.37 -1.84
CA ASN A 21 -17.95 1.18 -1.63
C ASN A 21 -16.52 1.66 -1.40
N SER A 22 -16.17 1.71 -0.12
CA SER A 22 -14.98 2.36 0.39
C SER A 22 -13.79 1.43 0.18
N VAL A 23 -12.94 1.78 -0.79
CA VAL A 23 -11.52 1.36 -0.79
C VAL A 23 -10.71 2.19 0.24
N TYR A 24 -11.38 2.83 1.22
CA TYR A 24 -10.75 3.52 2.35
C TYR A 24 -10.19 2.47 3.32
N GLY A 25 -8.96 2.03 3.06
CA GLY A 25 -8.27 1.12 3.97
C GLY A 25 -7.00 0.51 3.39
N VAL A 26 -6.97 0.26 2.08
CA VAL A 26 -5.76 -0.26 1.42
C VAL A 26 -4.66 0.79 1.50
N LYS A 27 -3.51 0.40 2.07
CA LYS A 27 -2.40 1.30 2.38
C LYS A 27 -1.08 0.58 2.59
N ILE A 28 0.01 1.32 2.45
CA ILE A 28 1.26 1.04 3.15
C ILE A 28 1.06 1.46 4.60
N LYS A 29 1.26 0.52 5.55
CA LYS A 29 1.21 0.80 6.99
C LYS A 29 2.52 1.37 7.50
N ASP A 30 3.63 0.87 6.97
CA ASP A 30 4.98 1.25 7.39
C ASP A 30 6.00 0.96 6.28
N ALA A 31 7.09 1.73 6.27
CA ALA A 31 8.22 1.54 5.37
C ALA A 31 9.52 1.88 6.09
N LYS A 32 10.40 0.89 6.24
CA LYS A 32 11.69 0.99 6.94
C LYS A 32 12.84 0.79 5.96
N TRP A 33 13.84 1.65 6.08
CA TRP A 33 15.09 1.57 5.32
C TRP A 33 16.14 0.91 6.22
N SER A 34 16.77 -0.18 5.78
CA SER A 34 17.87 -0.76 6.56
C SER A 34 18.99 0.28 6.67
N PRO A 35 19.55 0.55 7.86
CA PRO A 35 20.58 1.59 8.06
C PRO A 35 21.89 1.29 7.34
N ASP A 36 22.21 0.02 7.11
CA ASP A 36 23.51 -0.40 6.57
C ASP A 36 23.38 -1.15 5.23
N ASP A 37 22.20 -1.67 4.93
CA ASP A 37 21.94 -2.44 3.70
C ASP A 37 21.04 -1.69 2.72
N PRO A 38 21.17 -1.96 1.40
CA PRO A 38 20.26 -1.39 0.43
C PRO A 38 18.96 -2.20 0.38
N LEU A 39 18.26 -2.22 1.51
CA LEU A 39 17.04 -2.97 1.74
C LEU A 39 15.91 -2.05 2.21
N LEU A 40 14.78 -2.12 1.54
CA LEU A 40 13.52 -1.46 1.91
C LEU A 40 12.52 -2.52 2.37
N ILE A 41 12.00 -2.36 3.58
CA ILE A 41 11.00 -3.25 4.17
C ILE A 41 9.67 -2.51 4.18
N ILE A 42 8.66 -3.04 3.50
CA ILE A 42 7.32 -2.43 3.45
C ILE A 42 6.29 -3.36 4.07
N THR A 43 5.48 -2.80 4.96
CA THR A 43 4.27 -3.45 5.49
C THR A 43 3.05 -2.88 4.80
N THR A 44 2.25 -3.71 4.14
CA THR A 44 1.02 -3.32 3.45
C THR A 44 -0.21 -3.99 4.06
N TYR A 45 -1.36 -3.37 3.86
CA TYR A 45 -2.64 -3.86 4.39
C TYR A 45 -3.74 -3.66 3.38
N VAL A 46 -4.61 -4.67 3.29
CA VAL A 46 -5.86 -4.64 2.52
C VAL A 46 -7.01 -4.95 3.49
N PRO A 47 -8.06 -4.11 3.59
CA PRO A 47 -9.19 -4.42 4.46
C PRO A 47 -9.99 -5.61 3.92
N ASP A 48 -10.63 -6.34 4.83
CA ASP A 48 -11.57 -7.40 4.47
C ASP A 48 -12.69 -6.85 3.59
N GLY A 49 -13.09 -7.67 2.62
CA GLY A 49 -14.11 -7.32 1.65
C GLY A 49 -15.47 -7.90 2.01
N LYS A 50 -16.46 -7.63 1.15
CA LYS A 50 -17.81 -8.21 1.26
C LYS A 50 -17.80 -9.75 1.34
N TYR A 51 -16.81 -10.39 0.72
CA TYR A 51 -16.68 -11.84 0.63
C TYR A 51 -15.68 -12.44 1.65
N GLY A 52 -15.33 -11.67 2.68
CA GLY A 52 -14.47 -12.12 3.77
C GLY A 52 -13.04 -11.59 3.71
N ARG A 53 -12.11 -12.36 4.27
CA ARG A 53 -10.73 -11.94 4.47
C ARG A 53 -10.01 -11.64 3.16
N ASN A 54 -9.30 -10.52 3.13
CA ASN A 54 -8.38 -10.16 2.04
C ASN A 54 -6.94 -10.10 2.56
N ALA A 55 -6.00 -10.25 1.62
CA ALA A 55 -4.59 -9.98 1.82
C ALA A 55 -4.03 -9.29 0.56
N PRO A 56 -2.92 -8.55 0.66
CA PRO A 56 -2.10 -8.24 -0.51
C PRO A 56 -1.70 -9.55 -1.21
N GLU A 57 -1.87 -9.62 -2.53
CA GLU A 57 -1.57 -10.80 -3.35
C GLU A 57 -0.47 -10.52 -4.39
N ALA A 58 -0.42 -9.28 -4.90
CA ALA A 58 0.63 -8.83 -5.80
C ALA A 58 0.93 -7.34 -5.65
N PHE A 59 2.12 -6.94 -6.10
CA PHE A 59 2.56 -5.55 -6.18
C PHE A 59 2.97 -5.18 -7.60
N GLY A 60 2.69 -3.96 -8.02
CA GLY A 60 3.14 -3.41 -9.30
C GLY A 60 3.42 -1.92 -9.22
N HIS A 61 3.92 -1.34 -10.31
CA HIS A 61 4.27 0.09 -10.41
C HIS A 61 5.05 0.62 -9.20
N PHE A 62 5.91 -0.22 -8.64
CA PHE A 62 6.51 0.03 -7.35
C PHE A 62 7.79 0.86 -7.52
N THR A 63 7.76 2.07 -6.98
CA THR A 63 8.86 3.04 -7.06
C THR A 63 9.09 3.74 -5.71
N PHE A 64 10.30 4.26 -5.51
CA PHE A 64 10.52 5.36 -4.58
C PHE A 64 11.18 6.54 -5.30
N LYS A 65 10.95 7.75 -4.79
CA LYS A 65 11.63 8.95 -5.28
C LYS A 65 11.73 10.07 -4.25
N ASN A 66 12.71 10.95 -4.46
CA ASN A 66 12.76 12.32 -3.94
C ASN A 66 13.41 13.22 -5.00
N ASP A 67 13.83 14.43 -4.63
CA ASP A 67 14.43 15.39 -5.56
C ASP A 67 15.79 14.95 -6.14
N LYS A 68 16.44 13.95 -5.53
CA LYS A 68 17.79 13.49 -5.90
C LYS A 68 17.82 12.07 -6.45
N VAL A 69 16.91 11.20 -6.01
CA VAL A 69 16.90 9.78 -6.37
C VAL A 69 15.54 9.34 -6.89
N TYR A 70 15.57 8.41 -7.83
CA TYR A 70 14.41 7.72 -8.35
C TYR A 70 14.79 6.26 -8.60
N TYR A 71 14.01 5.34 -8.05
CA TYR A 71 14.20 3.92 -8.27
C TYR A 71 12.87 3.22 -8.55
N ARG A 72 12.91 2.22 -9.43
CA ARG A 72 11.76 1.39 -9.78
C ARG A 72 12.09 -0.07 -9.50
N PHE A 73 11.37 -0.66 -8.55
CA PHE A 73 11.44 -2.09 -8.25
C PHE A 73 10.66 -2.90 -9.28
N LEU A 74 9.42 -2.51 -9.56
CA LEU A 74 8.50 -3.28 -10.40
C LEU A 74 7.84 -2.37 -11.45
N ARG A 75 7.83 -2.83 -12.71
CA ARG A 75 6.99 -2.27 -13.77
C ARG A 75 5.62 -2.95 -13.73
N ASP A 76 5.64 -4.27 -13.85
CA ASP A 76 4.47 -5.13 -13.93
C ASP A 76 4.13 -5.75 -12.56
N PRO A 77 2.90 -6.25 -12.38
CA PRO A 77 2.51 -6.96 -11.17
C PRO A 77 3.38 -8.20 -10.91
N HIS A 78 3.80 -8.38 -9.66
CA HIS A 78 4.51 -9.55 -9.18
C HIS A 78 3.75 -10.16 -8.00
N PHE A 79 3.33 -11.41 -8.14
CA PHE A 79 2.62 -12.18 -7.11
C PHE A 79 3.58 -12.72 -6.06
N PHE A 80 3.08 -12.89 -4.84
CA PHE A 80 3.85 -13.43 -3.70
C PHE A 80 2.97 -14.31 -2.80
N ASN A 81 3.55 -14.87 -1.73
CA ASN A 81 2.88 -15.79 -0.80
C ASN A 81 2.33 -17.07 -1.45
N ASP A 82 3.01 -17.57 -2.49
CA ASP A 82 2.58 -18.71 -3.31
C ASP A 82 1.19 -18.52 -3.93
N HIS A 83 0.71 -17.27 -3.99
CA HIS A 83 -0.51 -16.93 -4.69
C HIS A 83 -0.23 -17.01 -6.20
N HIS A 84 -1.08 -17.75 -6.89
CA HIS A 84 -1.14 -17.77 -8.33
C HIS A 84 -2.58 -17.51 -8.75
N CYS A 85 -2.78 -17.07 -9.98
CA CYS A 85 -4.07 -16.63 -10.49
C CYS A 85 -5.21 -17.66 -10.30
N GLU A 86 -4.88 -18.94 -10.24
CA GLU A 86 -5.82 -20.07 -10.07
C GLU A 86 -5.91 -20.58 -8.64
N LYS A 87 -5.03 -20.14 -7.75
CA LYS A 87 -4.87 -20.71 -6.41
C LYS A 87 -4.51 -19.63 -5.41
N LYS A 88 -5.41 -19.41 -4.45
CA LYS A 88 -5.06 -18.71 -3.21
C LYS A 88 -3.91 -19.43 -2.52
N GLY A 89 -2.84 -18.70 -2.27
CA GLY A 89 -1.69 -19.24 -1.56
C GLY A 89 -2.08 -19.59 -0.12
N PRO A 90 -1.66 -20.74 0.43
CA PRO A 90 -1.94 -21.08 1.82
C PRO A 90 -1.26 -20.11 2.82
N HIS A 91 -0.36 -19.27 2.34
CA HIS A 91 0.47 -18.35 3.12
C HIS A 91 0.05 -16.88 2.98
N GLU A 92 -1.18 -16.60 2.51
CA GLU A 92 -1.71 -15.25 2.49
C GLU A 92 -1.80 -14.66 3.91
N VAL A 93 -1.01 -13.62 4.17
CA VAL A 93 -0.97 -12.91 5.46
C VAL A 93 -1.34 -11.45 5.28
N ASN A 94 -2.01 -10.89 6.29
CA ASN A 94 -2.44 -9.49 6.28
C ASN A 94 -2.36 -8.91 7.71
N PRO A 95 -1.55 -7.87 7.96
CA PRO A 95 -0.67 -7.16 7.03
C PRO A 95 0.42 -8.04 6.41
N TYR A 96 0.83 -7.72 5.18
CA TYR A 96 1.93 -8.39 4.49
C TYR A 96 3.21 -7.58 4.58
N VAL A 97 4.31 -8.24 4.96
CA VAL A 97 5.66 -7.65 5.02
C VAL A 97 6.46 -8.13 3.81
N SER A 98 7.07 -7.19 3.11
CA SER A 98 7.85 -7.43 1.90
C SER A 98 9.22 -6.76 1.98
N TYR A 99 10.19 -7.38 1.31
CA TYR A 99 11.61 -7.03 1.37
C TYR A 99 12.08 -6.72 -0.04
N HIS A 100 12.66 -5.54 -0.24
CA HIS A 100 13.00 -5.05 -1.58
C HIS A 100 14.42 -4.51 -1.60
N GLN A 101 15.29 -5.24 -2.27
CA GLN A 101 16.67 -4.84 -2.48
C GLN A 101 16.77 -3.81 -3.60
N TYR A 102 17.72 -2.89 -3.45
CA TYR A 102 18.06 -1.89 -4.45
C TYR A 102 19.58 -1.73 -4.53
N GLU A 103 20.06 -0.95 -5.49
CA GLU A 103 21.49 -0.66 -5.60
C GLU A 103 21.94 0.36 -4.55
N LYS A 104 23.11 0.15 -3.93
CA LYS A 104 23.63 1.07 -2.90
C LYS A 104 23.77 2.51 -3.42
N SER A 105 24.06 2.69 -4.71
CA SER A 105 24.15 4.01 -5.37
C SER A 105 22.82 4.75 -5.48
N GLN A 106 21.70 4.03 -5.37
CA GLN A 106 20.34 4.57 -5.42
C GLN A 106 19.77 4.86 -4.03
N ARG A 107 20.55 4.59 -2.97
CA ARG A 107 20.14 4.78 -1.60
C ARG A 107 19.87 6.27 -1.33
N PRO A 108 18.66 6.65 -0.91
CA PRO A 108 18.42 8.02 -0.49
C PRO A 108 19.24 8.35 0.76
N ALA A 109 19.68 9.61 0.89
CA ALA A 109 20.49 10.02 2.03
C ALA A 109 19.72 9.91 3.34
N LYS A 110 20.43 9.53 4.42
CA LYS A 110 19.91 9.54 5.79
C LYS A 110 19.30 10.91 6.14
N GLY A 111 18.15 10.92 6.81
CA GLY A 111 17.42 12.13 7.19
C GLY A 111 16.62 12.79 6.06
N THR A 112 16.51 12.14 4.89
CA THR A 112 15.67 12.65 3.78
C THR A 112 14.31 11.98 3.72
N TRP A 113 13.31 12.74 3.30
CA TRP A 113 11.98 12.20 2.99
C TRP A 113 11.96 11.63 1.58
N VAL A 114 11.27 10.50 1.44
CA VAL A 114 11.07 9.81 0.17
C VAL A 114 9.61 9.44 0.01
N GLU A 115 9.13 9.59 -1.20
CA GLU A 115 7.79 9.19 -1.62
C GLU A 115 7.87 7.79 -2.24
N ILE A 116 7.18 6.83 -1.64
CA ILE A 116 6.97 5.49 -2.15
C ILE A 116 5.62 5.46 -2.87
N ARG A 117 5.61 4.96 -4.11
CA ARG A 117 4.38 4.69 -4.87
C ARG A 117 4.29 3.20 -5.17
N LEU A 118 3.13 2.62 -4.90
CA LEU A 118 2.91 1.19 -5.00
C LEU A 118 1.49 0.91 -5.47
N ALA A 119 1.33 0.04 -6.48
CA ALA A 119 0.04 -0.58 -6.79
C ALA A 119 -0.08 -1.87 -5.98
N ILE A 120 -1.09 -1.95 -5.11
CA ILE A 120 -1.41 -3.15 -4.32
C ILE A 120 -2.60 -3.84 -4.99
N TYR A 121 -2.46 -5.13 -5.27
CA TYR A 121 -3.48 -5.98 -5.88
C TYR A 121 -3.97 -7.03 -4.87
N TRP A 122 -5.27 -7.35 -4.93
CA TRP A 122 -5.91 -8.38 -4.10
C TRP A 122 -7.18 -8.92 -4.78
N GLY A 123 -7.69 -10.06 -4.31
CA GLY A 123 -8.88 -10.68 -4.86
C GLY A 123 -8.73 -11.03 -6.34
N CYS A 124 -7.52 -11.41 -6.75
CA CYS A 124 -7.18 -11.77 -8.11
C CYS A 124 -7.85 -13.10 -8.52
N LYS A 125 -8.29 -13.17 -9.77
CA LYS A 125 -8.91 -14.35 -10.39
C LYS A 125 -8.64 -14.37 -11.89
N ILE A 126 -8.58 -15.56 -12.48
CA ILE A 126 -8.66 -15.70 -13.93
C ILE A 126 -10.10 -15.44 -14.38
N VAL A 127 -10.28 -14.57 -15.37
CA VAL A 127 -11.57 -14.35 -16.03
C VAL A 127 -11.50 -14.78 -17.49
N GLY A 128 -12.57 -15.40 -17.99
CA GLY A 128 -12.66 -15.91 -19.35
C GLY A 128 -12.57 -17.43 -19.45
N PHE A 129 -13.08 -17.97 -20.56
CA PHE A 129 -13.04 -19.38 -20.92
C PHE A 129 -12.35 -19.53 -22.29
N PRO A 130 -11.43 -20.48 -22.50
CA PRO A 130 -10.97 -21.56 -21.61
C PRO A 130 -9.91 -21.10 -20.55
N PRO A 131 -9.39 -21.98 -19.66
CA PRO A 131 -8.34 -21.64 -18.71
C PRO A 131 -7.13 -21.01 -19.43
N GLY A 132 -6.65 -19.86 -18.94
CA GLY A 132 -5.64 -19.02 -19.61
C GLY A 132 -6.13 -17.61 -20.01
N GLY A 133 -7.33 -17.21 -19.59
CA GLY A 133 -7.85 -15.86 -19.77
C GLY A 133 -7.12 -14.78 -18.95
N PRO A 134 -7.43 -13.48 -19.18
CA PRO A 134 -6.80 -12.39 -18.45
C PRO A 134 -7.04 -12.48 -16.94
N ILE A 135 -6.09 -11.93 -16.19
CA ILE A 135 -6.18 -11.86 -14.73
C ILE A 135 -6.94 -10.58 -14.36
N ASP A 136 -8.02 -10.73 -13.61
CA ASP A 136 -8.79 -9.63 -13.03
C ASP A 136 -8.51 -9.54 -11.54
N CYS A 137 -8.11 -8.37 -11.07
CA CYS A 137 -7.76 -8.09 -9.68
C CYS A 137 -8.41 -6.80 -9.22
N CYS A 138 -8.80 -6.75 -7.95
CA CYS A 138 -8.96 -5.45 -7.30
C CYS A 138 -7.59 -4.82 -7.11
N HIS A 139 -7.49 -3.50 -7.29
CA HIS A 139 -6.22 -2.81 -7.11
C HIS A 139 -6.38 -1.39 -6.57
N LYS A 140 -5.31 -0.88 -5.95
CA LYS A 140 -5.20 0.52 -5.54
C LYS A 140 -3.76 1.00 -5.62
N ASN A 141 -3.58 2.15 -6.25
CA ASN A 141 -2.33 2.89 -6.19
C ASN A 141 -2.29 3.67 -4.87
N VAL A 142 -1.28 3.41 -4.06
CA VAL A 142 -1.04 4.07 -2.78
C VAL A 142 0.27 4.85 -2.82
N VAL A 143 0.31 5.92 -2.04
CA VAL A 143 1.47 6.78 -1.86
C VAL A 143 1.78 6.86 -0.37
N TYR A 144 3.06 6.73 -0.01
CA TYR A 144 3.51 6.79 1.38
C TYR A 144 4.80 7.60 1.47
N LYS A 145 4.86 8.53 2.41
CA LYS A 145 6.09 9.27 2.70
C LYS A 145 6.81 8.61 3.88
N SER A 146 8.07 8.27 3.68
CA SER A 146 8.94 7.69 4.71
C SER A 146 10.18 8.54 4.90
N LEU A 147 10.66 8.65 6.14
CA LEU A 147 11.93 9.27 6.47
C LEU A 147 13.00 8.18 6.46
N VAL A 148 14.10 8.41 5.74
CA VAL A 148 15.26 7.50 5.79
C VAL A 148 15.98 7.69 7.11
N GLN A 149 16.04 6.62 7.90
CA GLN A 149 16.56 6.61 9.27
C GLN A 149 18.06 6.47 9.37
#